data_AF-A0A5B8M1Z2-F1
#
_entry.id   AF-A0A5B8M1Z2-F1
#
_cell.length_a   1.000
_cell.length_b   1.000
_cell.length_c   1.000
_cell.angle_alpha   90.00
_cell.angle_beta   90.00
_cell.angle_gamma   90.00
#
_symmetry.space_group_name_H-M   'P 1'
#
loop_
_entity.id
_entity.type
_entity.pdbx_description
1 polymer ?
#
loop_
_entity_poly.entity_id
_entity_poly.type
_entity_poly.pdbx_seq_one_letter_code
_entity_poly.pdbx_strand_id
1 'polypeptide(L)' 'MPNPSPIKLDCSAALIVIYCTEHPWWRASRFVKDDAWDAACAHEEREHTGDDRQRHARTVRQERARHAAHS' A
#
# COMPACT_ATOMS: atom_id res chain seq x y z
N MET A 1 9.09 12.33 -15.00
CA MET A 1 9.39 11.95 -13.61
C MET A 1 8.27 11.04 -13.13
N PRO A 2 8.52 9.89 -12.50
CA PRO A 2 7.43 9.09 -11.96
C PRO A 2 6.75 9.88 -10.83
N ASN A 3 5.46 10.20 -10.99
CA ASN A 3 4.68 10.78 -9.90
C ASN A 3 4.66 9.77 -8.72
N PRO A 4 4.92 10.21 -7.47
CA PRO A 4 4.82 9.33 -6.32
C PRO A 4 3.35 8.88 -6.16
N SER A 5 3.11 7.61 -5.81
CA SER A 5 1.75 7.09 -5.56
C SER A 5 0.99 8.02 -4.60
N PRO A 6 -0.31 8.29 -4.85
CA PRO A 6 -1.13 9.18 -4.05
C PRO A 6 -1.44 8.59 -2.66
N ILE A 7 -1.16 7.30 -2.45
CA ILE A 7 -1.37 6.63 -1.17
C ILE A 7 -0.13 6.77 -0.29
N LYS A 8 -0.34 7.19 0.96
CA LYS A 8 0.67 7.37 1.99
C LYS A 8 0.35 6.51 3.22
N LEU A 9 1.40 6.06 3.90
CA LEU A 9 1.31 5.34 5.17
C LEU A 9 2.01 6.17 6.25
N ASP A 10 1.26 6.58 7.26
CA ASP A 10 1.79 7.16 8.49
C ASP A 10 1.93 6.03 9.53
N CYS A 11 3.18 5.73 9.90
CA CYS A 11 3.52 4.58 10.72
C CYS A 11 3.90 5.03 12.14
N SER A 12 3.12 4.63 13.13
CA SER A 12 3.47 4.74 14.55
C SER A 12 3.76 3.36 15.16
N ALA A 13 4.31 3.32 16.37
CA ALA A 13 4.58 2.06 17.07
C ALA A 13 3.32 1.23 17.37
N ALA A 14 2.15 1.86 17.40
CA ALA A 14 0.89 1.22 17.78
C ALA A 14 -0.12 1.12 16.62
N LEU A 15 0.04 1.89 15.55
CA LEU A 15 -0.95 2.00 14.48
C LEU A 15 -0.32 2.52 13.19
N ILE A 16 -0.78 2.00 12.07
CA ILE A 16 -0.48 2.49 10.73
C ILE A 16 -1.75 3.09 10.14
N VAL A 17 -1.69 4.37 9.78
CA VAL A 17 -2.79 5.08 9.09
C VAL A 17 -2.45 5.16 7.62
N ILE A 18 -3.36 4.66 6.78
CA ILE A 18 -3.26 4.73 5.32
C ILE A 18 -4.23 5.82 4.84
N TYR A 19 -3.75 6.74 4.02
CA TYR A 19 -4.59 7.80 3.43
C TYR A 19 -4.20 8.07 1.98
N CYS A 20 -5.17 8.51 1.19
CA CYS A 20 -4.97 8.90 -0.21
C CYS A 20 -5.02 10.42 -0.34
N THR A 21 -4.05 11.01 -1.04
CA THR A 21 -4.00 12.47 -1.27
C THR A 21 -5.00 12.95 -2.32
N GLU A 22 -5.50 12.05 -3.16
CA GLU A 22 -6.50 12.35 -4.20
C GLU A 22 -7.94 12.06 -3.74
N HIS A 23 -8.10 11.17 -2.74
CA HIS A 23 -9.39 10.84 -2.12
C HIS A 23 -9.39 11.19 -0.62
N PRO A 24 -9.54 12.47 -0.22
CA PRO A 24 -9.43 12.90 1.18
C PRO A 24 -10.43 12.24 2.14
N TRP A 25 -11.55 11.76 1.60
CA TRP A 25 -12.58 11.02 2.34
C TRP A 25 -12.18 9.57 2.65
N TRP A 26 -11.17 9.03 1.96
CA TRP A 26 -10.73 7.67 2.19
C TRP A 26 -9.54 7.61 3.14
N ARG A 27 -9.71 6.82 4.21
CA ARG A 27 -8.66 6.45 5.15
C ARG A 27 -8.87 5.02 5.63
N ALA A 28 -7.78 4.34 5.95
CA ALA A 28 -7.80 3.05 6.61
C ALA A 28 -6.77 3.03 7.75
N SER A 29 -6.93 2.12 8.69
CA SER A 29 -5.97 1.91 9.77
C SER A 29 -5.70 0.41 9.97
N ARG A 30 -4.44 0.06 10.19
CA ARG A 30 -3.98 -1.32 10.39
C ARG A 30 -2.88 -1.37 11.45
N PHE A 31 -2.71 -2.53 12.09
CA PHE A 31 -1.68 -2.74 13.09
C PHE A 31 -0.40 -3.33 12.50
N VAL A 32 -0.54 -4.07 11.40
CA VAL A 32 0.57 -4.74 10.72
C VAL A 32 0.82 -4.08 9.37
N LYS A 33 2.10 -3.94 9.01
CA LYS A 33 2.53 -3.25 7.79
C LYS A 33 2.03 -3.94 6.53
N ASP A 34 1.95 -5.26 6.52
CA ASP A 34 1.46 -6.02 5.37
C ASP A 34 -0.04 -5.78 5.14
N ASP A 35 -0.85 -5.82 6.19
CA ASP A 35 -2.28 -5.47 6.09
C ASP A 35 -2.48 -4.02 5.62
N ALA A 36 -1.60 -3.10 6.04
CA ALA A 36 -1.64 -1.71 5.61
C ALA A 36 -1.39 -1.60 4.10
N TRP A 37 -0.46 -2.39 3.58
CA TRP A 37 -0.20 -2.45 2.15
C TRP A 37 -1.33 -3.11 1.36
N ASP A 38 -1.95 -4.16 1.89
CA ASP A 38 -3.12 -4.77 1.22
C ASP A 38 -4.29 -3.78 1.16
N ALA A 39 -4.52 -3.00 2.22
CA ALA A 39 -5.52 -1.94 2.21
C ALA A 39 -5.20 -0.82 1.20
N ALA A 40 -3.92 -0.42 1.09
CA ALA A 40 -3.47 0.53 0.08
C ALA A 40 -3.69 0.00 -1.34
N CYS A 41 -3.34 -1.26 -1.62
CA CYS A 41 -3.54 -1.86 -2.94
C CYS A 41 -5.01 -1.94 -3.30
N ALA A 42 -5.87 -2.38 -2.37
CA ALA A 42 -7.30 -2.48 -2.62
C ALA A 42 -7.94 -1.11 -2.94
N HIS A 43 -7.46 -0.02 -2.32
CA HIS A 43 -7.91 1.32 -2.66
C HIS A 43 -7.41 1.76 -4.04
N GLU A 44 -6.13 1.51 -4.35
CA GLU A 44 -5.58 1.87 -5.66
C GLU A 44 -6.29 1.14 -6.80
N GLU A 45 -6.53 -0.17 -6.66
CA GLU A 45 -7.22 -0.98 -7.66
C GLU A 45 -8.67 -0.53 -7.90
N ARG A 46 -9.32 0.02 -6.87
CA ARG A 46 -10.72 0.45 -6.93
C ARG A 46 -10.88 1.86 -7.46
N GLU A 47 -10.07 2.80 -6.98
CA GLU A 47 -10.29 4.23 -7.17
C GLU A 47 -9.27 4.90 -8.10
N HIS A 48 -8.12 4.25 -8.36
CA HIS A 48 -7.07 4.74 -9.27
C HIS A 48 -6.90 3.79 -10.47
N THR A 49 -7.99 3.55 -11.20
CA THR A 49 -7.99 2.66 -12.37
C THR A 49 -7.03 3.18 -13.44
N GLY A 50 -5.91 2.46 -13.64
CA GLY A 50 -4.84 2.81 -14.57
C GLY A 50 -3.50 3.17 -13.93
N ASP A 51 -3.42 3.29 -12.60
CA ASP A 51 -2.14 3.34 -11.88
C ASP A 51 -1.79 1.94 -11.32
N ASP A 52 -0.94 1.19 -12.03
CA ASP A 52 -0.53 -0.17 -11.65
C ASP A 52 0.62 -0.20 -10.60
N ARG A 53 0.98 0.94 -10.00
CA ARG A 53 2.20 1.06 -9.18
C ARG A 53 2.14 0.27 -7.88
N GLN A 54 1.05 0.31 -7.12
CA GLN A 54 0.92 -0.48 -5.89
C GLN A 54 0.65 -1.94 -6.21
N ARG A 55 0.00 -2.25 -7.33
CA ARG A 55 -0.07 -3.64 -7.83
C ARG A 55 1.33 -4.19 -8.09
N HIS A 56 2.18 -3.45 -8.79
CA HIS A 56 3.58 -3.84 -9.02
C HIS A 56 4.36 -3.92 -7.70
N ALA A 57 4.20 -2.94 -6.81
CA ALA A 57 4.84 -2.96 -5.50
C ALA A 57 4.39 -4.16 -4.63
N ARG A 58 3.12 -4.57 -4.73
CA ARG A 58 2.57 -5.77 -4.08
C ARG A 58 3.26 -7.03 -4.60
N THR A 59 3.36 -7.18 -5.93
CA THR A 59 4.04 -8.32 -6.56
C THR A 59 5.50 -8.42 -6.11
N VAL A 60 6.25 -7.31 -6.17
CA VAL A 60 7.67 -7.28 -5.74
C VAL A 60 7.81 -7.63 -4.25
N ARG A 61 6.89 -7.19 -3.39
CA ARG A 61 6.92 -7.55 -1.96
C ARG A 61 6.62 -9.03 -1.74
N GLN A 62 5.64 -9.60 -2.43
CA GLN A 62 5.34 -11.03 -2.34
C GLN A 62 6.51 -11.89 -2.81
N GLU A 63 7.18 -11.50 -3.89
CA GLU A 63 8.39 -12.19 -4.37
C GLU A 63 9.50 -12.14 -3.32
N ARG A 64 9.78 -10.96 -2.73
CA ARG A 64 10.78 -10.83 -1.66
C ARG A 64 10.45 -11.68 -0.43
N ALA A 65 9.18 -11.71 -0.01
CA ALA A 65 8.75 -12.53 1.12
C ALA A 65 8.96 -14.03 0.86
N ARG A 66 8.66 -14.50 -0.36
CA ARG A 66 8.94 -15.89 -0.77
C ARG A 66 10.43 -16.19 -0.74
N HIS A 67 11.27 -15.32 -1.31
CA HIS A 67 12.72 -15.52 -1.30
C HIS A 67 13.31 -15.55 0.12
N ALA A 68 12.80 -14.73 1.05
CA ALA A 68 13.23 -14.72 2.44
C ALA A 68 12.82 -15.99 3.22
N ALA A 69 11.72 -16.65 2.84
CA ALA A 69 11.27 -17.90 3.47
C ALA A 69 12.07 -19.14 2.99
N HIS A 70 12.86 -19.00 1.93
CA HIS A 70 13.66 -20.07 1.33
C HIS A 70 15.19 -19.91 1.54
N SER A 71 15.61 -18.93 2.33
CA SER A 71 17.01 -18.74 2.77
C SER A 71 17.17 -19.15 4.22
#